data_AF-A0A0C9R7P0-F1
#
_entry.id   AF-A0A0C9R7P0-F1
#
_cell.length_a   1.000
_cell.length_b   1.000
_cell.length_c   1.000
_cell.angle_alpha   90.00
_cell.angle_beta   90.00
_cell.angle_gamma   90.00
#
_symmetry.space_group_name_H-M   'P 1'
#
loop_
_entity.id
_entity.type
_entity.pdbx_description
1 polymer ?
#
loop_
_entity_poly.entity_id
_entity_poly.type
_entity_poly.pdbx_seq_one_letter_code
_entity_poly.pdbx_strand_id
1 'polypeptide(L)'
;MAITDTLHYITIGNPVSKAVISSTTSLFSRGTTPSTSAPSVKASTEVVAAKVMGSVIPPLWKLAGRNHLFVRLAGLSGASAVILGAVGSHKLHPTHEKDEMKTIFETANRFHFFHSLALLSVPLARYPAVTGGLLLVGTILFSGTLYYRAFTGDKQYARFAPYGGFCLIVGWLTLLL
;
A
#
# COMPACT_ATOMS: atom_id res chain seq x y z
N MET A 1 10.33 34.03 -18.83
CA MET A 1 8.96 33.74 -18.36
C MET A 1 8.82 34.36 -16.99
N ALA A 2 8.12 35.50 -16.92
CA ALA A 2 8.04 36.29 -15.71
C ALA A 2 6.98 35.69 -14.77
N ILE A 3 7.21 35.80 -13.46
CA ILE A 3 6.35 35.31 -12.36
C ILE A 3 4.89 35.79 -12.55
N THR A 4 4.71 36.92 -13.24
CA THR A 4 3.44 37.50 -13.68
C THR A 4 2.58 36.53 -14.51
N ASP A 5 3.18 35.74 -15.41
CA ASP A 5 2.44 34.78 -16.25
C ASP A 5 1.95 33.57 -15.44
N THR A 6 2.72 33.17 -14.43
CA THR A 6 2.36 32.06 -13.53
C THR A 6 1.25 32.48 -12.56
N LEU A 7 1.31 33.70 -12.04
CA LEU A 7 0.23 34.27 -11.24
C LEU A 7 -1.05 34.42 -12.06
N HIS A 8 -0.96 34.86 -13.32
CA HIS A 8 -2.12 34.98 -14.20
C HIS A 8 -2.78 33.62 -14.48
N TYR A 9 -1.99 32.55 -14.64
CA TYR A 9 -2.51 31.20 -14.87
C TYR A 9 -3.19 30.60 -13.62
N ILE A 10 -2.62 30.82 -12.43
CA ILE A 10 -3.18 30.34 -11.16
C ILE A 10 -4.44 31.13 -10.77
N THR A 11 -4.45 32.45 -11.02
CA THR A 11 -5.57 33.31 -10.61
C THR A 11 -6.71 33.34 -11.62
N ILE A 12 -6.45 33.34 -12.93
CA ILE A 12 -7.47 33.53 -13.98
C ILE A 12 -7.64 32.28 -14.86
N GLY A 13 -6.61 31.45 -15.02
CA GLY A 13 -6.64 30.25 -15.85
C GLY A 13 -7.30 29.03 -15.21
N ASN A 14 -7.38 28.98 -13.87
CA ASN A 14 -7.90 27.85 -13.12
C ASN A 14 -9.44 27.73 -13.23
N PRO A 15 -10.01 26.55 -13.58
CA PRO A 15 -11.47 26.34 -13.61
C PRO A 15 -12.15 26.66 -12.27
N VAL A 16 -11.45 26.52 -11.14
CA VAL A 16 -11.96 26.88 -9.80
C VAL A 16 -12.16 28.40 -9.67
N SER A 17 -11.20 29.21 -10.13
CA SER A 17 -11.30 30.66 -10.08
C SER A 17 -12.39 31.19 -11.01
N LYS A 18 -12.57 30.58 -12.18
CA LYS A 18 -13.67 30.92 -13.10
C LYS A 18 -15.04 30.64 -12.50
N ALA A 19 -15.20 29.52 -11.76
CA ALA A 19 -16.43 29.19 -11.07
C ALA A 19 -16.73 30.15 -9.89
N VAL A 20 -15.69 30.57 -9.16
CA VAL A 20 -15.82 31.57 -8.10
C VAL A 20 -16.19 32.92 -8.70
N ILE A 21 -15.46 33.41 -9.71
CA ILE A 21 -15.72 34.72 -10.34
C ILE A 21 -17.10 34.74 -11.03
N SER A 22 -17.53 33.65 -11.70
CA SER A 22 -18.88 33.58 -12.29
C SER A 22 -19.97 33.60 -11.21
N SER A 23 -19.69 33.05 -10.03
CA SER A 23 -20.60 33.11 -8.88
C SER A 23 -20.64 34.52 -8.28
N THR A 24 -19.51 35.22 -8.20
CA THR A 24 -19.45 36.60 -7.67
C THR A 24 -20.06 37.64 -8.62
N THR A 25 -19.90 37.48 -9.94
CA THR A 25 -20.53 38.39 -10.94
C THR A 25 -22.06 38.22 -10.97
N SER A 26 -22.57 37.01 -10.71
CA SER A 26 -24.02 36.76 -10.60
C SER A 26 -24.67 37.44 -9.38
N LEU A 27 -23.87 37.75 -8.35
CA LEU A 27 -24.32 38.44 -7.13
C LEU A 27 -24.24 39.98 -7.26
N PHE A 28 -23.33 40.52 -8.07
CA PHE A 28 -23.17 41.97 -8.24
C PHE A 28 -24.08 42.57 -9.33
N SER A 29 -24.56 41.76 -10.29
CA SER A 29 -25.50 42.21 -11.33
C SER A 29 -26.95 42.35 -10.87
N ARG A 30 -27.26 42.12 -9.58
CA ARG A 30 -28.64 42.12 -9.07
C ARG A 30 -28.81 43.12 -7.93
N GLY A 31 -28.43 44.36 -8.19
CA GLY A 31 -28.93 45.50 -7.43
C GLY A 31 -30.35 45.84 -7.87
N THR A 32 -31.35 45.48 -7.03
CA THR A 32 -32.51 46.32 -6.67
C THR A 32 -33.37 45.64 -5.58
N THR A 33 -33.38 46.28 -4.40
CA THR A 33 -34.44 46.33 -3.35
C THR A 33 -34.76 45.10 -2.47
N PRO A 34 -35.23 45.33 -1.21
CA PRO A 34 -34.88 44.51 -0.05
C PRO A 34 -36.03 43.66 0.51
N SER A 35 -35.67 42.86 1.52
CA SER A 35 -36.52 42.21 2.52
C SER A 35 -37.00 40.78 2.22
N THR A 36 -36.49 39.85 3.04
CA THR A 36 -37.21 39.05 4.06
C THR A 36 -36.63 37.62 4.13
N SER A 37 -36.10 37.28 5.32
CA SER A 37 -35.80 35.92 5.84
C SER A 37 -35.14 34.90 4.91
N ALA A 38 -33.83 34.68 5.05
CA ALA A 38 -33.17 33.47 4.55
C ALA A 38 -33.12 32.39 5.65
N PRO A 39 -33.58 31.15 5.39
CA PRO A 39 -33.49 30.05 6.34
C PRO A 39 -32.06 29.50 6.42
N SER A 40 -31.77 28.81 7.52
CA SER A 40 -30.56 28.05 7.79
C SER A 40 -30.28 26.98 6.71
N VAL A 41 -29.57 27.35 5.65
CA VAL A 41 -29.18 26.43 4.54
C VAL A 41 -27.73 25.96 4.66
N LYS A 42 -26.89 26.63 5.48
CA LYS A 42 -25.46 26.27 5.61
C LYS A 42 -25.23 24.90 6.25
N ALA A 43 -25.98 24.54 7.29
CA ALA A 43 -25.81 23.26 7.97
C ALA A 43 -26.18 22.05 7.09
N SER A 44 -27.19 22.20 6.23
CA SER A 44 -27.67 21.15 5.32
C SER A 44 -26.66 20.84 4.22
N THR A 45 -25.90 21.85 3.79
CA THR A 45 -24.95 21.72 2.67
C THR A 45 -23.67 21.01 3.11
N GLU A 46 -23.17 21.27 4.31
CA GLU A 46 -21.99 20.58 4.87
C GLU A 46 -22.28 19.11 5.19
N VAL A 47 -23.47 18.80 5.73
CA VAL A 47 -23.86 17.42 6.05
C VAL A 47 -24.06 16.60 4.77
N VAL A 48 -24.61 17.20 3.70
CA VAL A 48 -24.75 16.55 2.39
C VAL A 48 -23.40 16.39 1.71
N ALA A 49 -22.51 17.39 1.75
CA ALA A 49 -21.15 17.28 1.20
C ALA A 49 -20.33 16.18 1.91
N ALA A 50 -20.41 16.09 3.25
CA ALA A 50 -19.75 15.04 4.03
C ALA A 50 -20.32 13.65 3.74
N LYS A 51 -21.64 13.52 3.56
CA LYS A 51 -22.30 12.25 3.24
C LYS A 51 -22.01 11.78 1.80
N VAL A 52 -21.94 12.71 0.85
CA VAL A 52 -21.54 12.42 -0.53
C VAL A 52 -20.07 11.99 -0.57
N MET A 53 -19.16 12.71 0.10
CA MET A 53 -17.74 12.30 0.21
C MET A 53 -17.57 10.92 0.86
N GLY A 54 -18.31 10.61 1.93
CA GLY A 54 -18.26 9.31 2.59
C GLY A 54 -18.82 8.14 1.75
N SER A 55 -19.56 8.42 0.67
CA SER A 55 -20.13 7.42 -0.24
C SER A 55 -19.28 7.13 -1.47
N VAL A 56 -18.31 8.00 -1.80
CA VAL A 56 -17.52 7.92 -3.03
C VAL A 56 -16.35 6.93 -2.91
N ILE A 57 -15.85 6.68 -1.69
CA ILE A 57 -14.73 5.77 -1.46
C ILE A 57 -15.21 4.60 -0.60
N PRO A 58 -15.34 3.38 -1.15
CA PRO A 58 -15.63 2.22 -0.32
C PRO A 58 -14.49 2.02 0.69
N PRO A 59 -14.78 1.60 1.94
CA PRO A 59 -13.74 1.35 2.92
C PRO A 59 -12.75 0.28 2.41
N LEU A 60 -11.46 0.39 2.77
CA LEU A 60 -10.38 -0.46 2.23
C LEU A 60 -10.65 -1.95 2.36
N TRP A 61 -11.32 -2.38 3.44
CA TRP A 61 -11.68 -3.78 3.65
C TRP A 61 -12.73 -4.29 2.65
N LYS A 62 -13.56 -3.41 2.07
CA LYS A 62 -14.48 -3.75 0.96
C LYS A 62 -13.76 -3.85 -0.38
N LEU A 63 -12.66 -3.12 -0.59
CA LEU A 63 -11.82 -3.24 -1.79
C LEU A 63 -11.18 -4.62 -1.91
N ALA A 64 -10.86 -5.25 -0.77
CA ALA A 64 -10.29 -6.60 -0.77
C ALA A 64 -11.25 -7.68 -1.31
N GLY A 65 -12.57 -7.44 -1.23
CA GLY A 65 -13.61 -8.30 -1.82
C GLY A 65 -13.44 -9.79 -1.53
N ARG A 66 -13.56 -10.63 -2.56
CA ARG A 66 -13.39 -12.09 -2.50
C ARG A 66 -11.97 -12.51 -2.05
N ASN A 67 -10.97 -11.65 -2.26
CA ASN A 67 -9.55 -11.93 -2.06
C ASN A 67 -9.03 -11.57 -0.65
N HIS A 68 -9.92 -11.32 0.31
CA HIS A 68 -9.58 -11.05 1.70
C HIS A 68 -8.70 -12.12 2.37
N LEU A 69 -8.70 -13.35 1.84
CA LEU A 69 -7.81 -14.43 2.26
C LEU A 69 -6.34 -14.05 2.13
N PHE A 70 -5.94 -13.37 1.06
CA PHE A 70 -4.55 -12.94 0.87
C PHE A 70 -4.13 -11.90 1.90
N VAL A 71 -5.04 -11.01 2.32
CA VAL A 71 -4.77 -10.05 3.40
C VAL A 71 -4.55 -10.77 4.73
N ARG A 72 -5.32 -11.83 5.02
CA ARG A 72 -5.12 -12.65 6.22
C ARG A 72 -3.78 -13.39 6.18
N LEU A 73 -3.44 -13.97 5.02
CA LEU A 73 -2.17 -14.65 4.81
C LEU A 73 -0.99 -13.67 4.92
N ALA A 74 -1.13 -12.45 4.39
CA ALA A 74 -0.14 -11.39 4.54
C ALA A 74 0.08 -11.02 6.02
N GLY A 75 -1.01 -10.89 6.78
CA GLY A 75 -0.95 -10.65 8.23
C GLY A 75 -0.25 -11.78 8.99
N LEU A 76 -0.57 -13.03 8.68
CA LEU A 76 0.07 -14.21 9.28
C LEU A 76 1.56 -14.29 8.92
N SER A 77 1.90 -14.05 7.64
CA SER A 77 3.28 -14.04 7.15
C SER A 77 4.08 -12.92 7.81
N GLY A 78 3.52 -11.71 7.87
CA GLY A 78 4.15 -10.56 8.53
C GLY A 78 4.37 -10.79 10.02
N ALA A 79 3.38 -11.33 10.73
CA ALA A 79 3.53 -11.70 12.15
C ALA A 79 4.65 -12.74 12.35
N SER A 80 4.71 -13.75 11.47
CA SER A 80 5.78 -14.75 11.48
C SER A 80 7.16 -14.12 11.25
N ALA A 81 7.26 -13.17 10.31
CA ALA A 81 8.48 -12.42 10.05
C ALA A 81 8.92 -11.56 11.25
N VAL A 82 7.98 -10.94 11.99
CA VAL A 82 8.28 -10.22 13.23
C VAL A 82 8.85 -11.17 14.29
N ILE A 83 8.19 -12.32 14.51
CA ILE A 83 8.62 -13.32 15.50
C ILE A 83 10.02 -13.83 15.15
N LEU A 84 10.24 -14.22 13.89
CA LEU A 84 11.55 -14.69 13.43
C LEU A 84 12.60 -13.59 13.54
N GLY A 85 12.29 -12.35 13.17
CA GLY A 85 13.19 -11.21 13.35
C GLY A 85 13.61 -10.99 14.81
N ALA A 86 12.65 -11.09 15.75
CA ALA A 86 12.94 -10.98 17.18
C ALA A 86 13.80 -12.14 17.70
N VAL A 87 13.52 -13.37 17.24
CA VAL A 87 14.35 -14.55 17.56
C VAL A 87 15.77 -14.38 17.01
N GLY A 88 15.89 -13.88 15.78
CA GLY A 88 17.18 -13.68 15.13
C GLY A 88 18.08 -12.68 15.85
N SER A 89 17.50 -11.58 16.35
CA SER A 89 18.26 -10.55 17.06
C SER A 89 18.75 -11.00 18.44
N HIS A 90 18.07 -11.96 19.09
CA HIS A 90 18.42 -12.41 20.44
C HIS A 90 19.20 -13.72 20.48
N LYS A 91 19.00 -14.65 19.51
CA LYS A 91 19.59 -16.00 19.57
C LYS A 91 20.89 -16.19 18.76
N LEU A 92 21.16 -15.33 17.78
CA LEU A 92 22.39 -15.41 16.97
C LEU A 92 23.50 -14.56 17.59
N HIS A 93 24.21 -15.11 18.57
CA HIS A 93 25.41 -14.48 19.15
C HIS A 93 26.62 -14.62 18.21
N PRO A 94 27.48 -13.58 18.09
CA PRO A 94 28.61 -13.59 17.16
C PRO A 94 29.74 -14.49 17.66
N THR A 95 29.99 -15.57 16.92
CA THR A 95 31.29 -16.23 16.76
C THR A 95 31.58 -16.28 15.27
N HIS A 96 32.83 -16.41 14.81
CA HIS A 96 33.18 -16.28 13.37
C HIS A 96 32.29 -17.09 12.41
N GLU A 97 31.91 -18.31 12.78
CA GLU A 97 31.01 -19.17 11.98
C GLU A 97 29.53 -18.77 12.10
N LYS A 98 29.12 -18.17 13.23
CA LYS A 98 27.76 -17.65 13.46
C LYS A 98 27.52 -16.32 12.77
N ASP A 99 28.56 -15.61 12.34
CA ASP A 99 28.41 -14.32 11.65
C ASP A 99 27.86 -14.52 10.23
N GLU A 100 28.34 -15.51 9.47
CA GLU A 100 27.74 -15.88 8.17
C GLU A 100 26.27 -16.30 8.35
N MET A 101 25.98 -17.15 9.34
CA MET A 101 24.61 -17.61 9.59
C MET A 101 23.67 -16.47 9.99
N LYS A 102 24.17 -15.49 10.75
CA LYS A 102 23.42 -14.28 11.09
C LYS A 102 23.08 -13.46 9.84
N THR A 103 24.04 -13.23 8.94
CA THR A 103 23.79 -12.48 7.70
C THR A 103 22.76 -13.18 6.79
N ILE A 104 22.82 -14.53 6.72
CA ILE A 104 21.85 -15.33 5.97
C ILE A 104 20.46 -15.20 6.61
N PHE A 105 20.38 -15.29 7.94
CA PHE A 105 19.12 -15.12 8.68
C PHE A 105 18.49 -13.74 8.44
N GLU A 106 19.28 -12.67 8.57
CA GLU A 106 18.81 -11.30 8.34
C GLU A 106 18.34 -11.10 6.89
N THR A 107 19.04 -11.71 5.94
CA THR A 107 18.62 -11.71 4.52
C THR A 107 17.28 -12.45 4.35
N ALA A 108 17.13 -13.64 4.93
CA ALA A 108 15.89 -14.41 4.90
C ALA A 108 14.72 -13.59 5.45
N ASN A 109 14.94 -12.94 6.60
CA ASN A 109 13.94 -12.15 7.31
C ASN A 109 13.54 -10.89 6.55
N ARG A 110 14.50 -10.20 5.96
CA ARG A 110 14.24 -9.02 5.13
C ARG A 110 13.38 -9.36 3.92
N PHE A 111 13.73 -10.44 3.21
CA PHE A 111 12.92 -10.91 2.08
C PHE A 111 11.53 -11.37 2.54
N HIS A 112 11.41 -12.07 3.68
CA HIS A 112 10.13 -12.50 4.22
C HIS A 112 9.20 -11.31 4.51
N PHE A 113 9.74 -10.24 5.11
CA PHE A 113 8.98 -9.01 5.37
C PHE A 113 8.52 -8.32 4.09
N PHE A 114 9.42 -8.11 3.12
CA PHE A 114 9.06 -7.42 1.88
C PHE A 114 7.97 -8.14 1.10
N HIS A 115 8.00 -9.47 1.07
CA HIS A 115 6.97 -10.23 0.35
C HIS A 115 5.68 -10.39 1.18
N SER A 116 5.75 -10.33 2.51
CA SER A 116 4.55 -10.17 3.35
C SER A 116 3.83 -8.85 3.07
N LEU A 117 4.58 -7.76 2.89
CA LEU A 117 4.01 -6.46 2.52
C LEU A 117 3.48 -6.48 1.08
N ALA A 118 4.17 -7.15 0.15
CA ALA A 118 3.66 -7.35 -1.20
C ALA A 118 2.37 -8.18 -1.22
N LEU A 119 2.22 -9.18 -0.34
CA LEU A 119 0.97 -9.94 -0.20
C LEU A 119 -0.22 -9.06 0.20
N LEU A 120 -0.01 -7.95 0.92
CA LEU A 120 -1.09 -6.99 1.23
C LEU A 120 -1.62 -6.26 -0.02
N SER A 121 -0.80 -6.08 -1.06
CA SER A 121 -1.21 -5.42 -2.30
C SER A 121 -1.92 -6.37 -3.27
N VAL A 122 -1.87 -7.69 -3.04
CA VAL A 122 -2.46 -8.71 -3.93
C VAL A 122 -3.94 -8.48 -4.27
N PRO A 123 -4.82 -8.04 -3.36
CA PRO A 123 -6.22 -7.78 -3.72
C PRO A 123 -6.41 -6.69 -4.79
N LEU A 124 -5.39 -5.84 -5.00
CA LEU A 124 -5.38 -4.80 -6.03
C LEU A 124 -4.86 -5.31 -7.39
N ALA A 125 -4.28 -6.51 -7.43
CA ALA A 125 -3.75 -7.09 -8.67
C ALA A 125 -4.88 -7.59 -9.57
N ARG A 126 -4.64 -7.59 -10.89
CA ARG A 126 -5.59 -8.15 -11.88
C ARG A 126 -5.82 -9.65 -11.72
N TYR A 127 -4.76 -10.40 -11.37
CA TYR A 127 -4.81 -11.85 -11.17
C TYR A 127 -4.39 -12.21 -9.73
N PRO A 128 -5.24 -11.90 -8.72
CA PRO A 128 -4.87 -11.97 -7.30
C PRO A 128 -4.50 -13.39 -6.85
N ALA A 129 -5.19 -14.41 -7.39
CA ALA A 129 -4.88 -15.81 -7.05
C ALA A 129 -3.48 -16.23 -7.52
N VAL A 130 -3.08 -15.82 -8.73
CA VAL A 130 -1.77 -16.15 -9.31
C VAL A 130 -0.68 -15.36 -8.61
N THR A 131 -0.85 -14.03 -8.49
CA THR A 131 0.11 -13.15 -7.82
C THR A 131 0.32 -13.56 -6.37
N GLY A 132 -0.77 -13.77 -5.61
CA GLY A 132 -0.70 -14.18 -4.21
C GLY A 132 -0.10 -15.57 -4.03
N GLY A 133 -0.44 -16.52 -4.91
CA GLY A 133 0.14 -17.87 -4.88
C GLY A 133 1.65 -17.85 -5.13
N LEU A 134 2.11 -17.13 -6.15
CA LEU A 134 3.53 -17.00 -6.49
C LEU A 134 4.33 -16.32 -5.38
N LEU A 135 3.82 -15.21 -4.83
CA LEU A 135 4.47 -14.50 -3.74
C LEU A 135 4.53 -15.35 -2.47
N LEU A 136 3.45 -16.06 -2.11
CA LEU A 136 3.41 -16.89 -0.91
C LEU A 136 4.35 -18.10 -1.02
N VAL A 137 4.21 -18.89 -2.10
CA VAL A 137 5.04 -20.08 -2.33
C VAL A 137 6.51 -19.68 -2.49
N GLY A 138 6.79 -18.61 -3.24
CA GLY A 138 8.13 -18.08 -3.41
C GLY A 138 8.75 -17.64 -2.07
N THR A 139 7.97 -16.99 -1.20
CA THR A 139 8.45 -16.58 0.14
C THR A 139 8.78 -17.79 1.01
N ILE A 140 7.91 -18.81 1.03
CA ILE A 140 8.14 -20.02 1.83
C ILE A 140 9.38 -20.77 1.31
N LEU A 141 9.52 -20.94 0.00
CA LEU A 141 10.67 -21.63 -0.58
C LEU A 141 11.97 -20.83 -0.40
N PHE A 142 11.96 -19.53 -0.68
CA PHE A 142 13.14 -18.68 -0.57
C PHE A 142 13.53 -18.43 0.90
N SER A 143 12.68 -17.73 1.64
CA SER A 143 13.01 -17.37 3.03
C SER A 143 13.04 -18.59 3.94
N GLY A 144 12.16 -19.58 3.76
CA GLY A 144 12.15 -20.80 4.58
C GLY A 144 13.44 -21.61 4.46
N THR A 145 13.98 -21.76 3.25
CA THR A 145 15.26 -22.49 3.05
C THR A 145 16.45 -21.74 3.64
N LEU A 146 16.46 -20.41 3.55
CA LEU A 146 17.51 -19.59 4.18
C LEU A 146 17.41 -19.61 5.71
N TYR A 147 16.20 -19.57 6.29
CA TYR A 147 16.01 -19.73 7.73
C TYR A 147 16.51 -21.10 8.21
N TYR A 148 16.20 -22.17 7.47
CA TYR A 148 16.70 -23.51 7.78
C TYR A 148 18.22 -23.54 7.78
N ARG A 149 18.86 -23.02 6.71
CA ARG A 149 20.32 -22.93 6.62
C ARG A 149 20.91 -22.12 7.78
N ALA A 150 20.28 -21.02 8.16
CA ALA A 150 20.77 -20.17 9.25
C ALA A 150 20.70 -20.84 10.64
N PHE A 151 19.72 -21.73 10.88
CA PHE A 151 19.61 -22.45 12.15
C PHE A 151 20.44 -23.74 12.19
N THR A 152 20.48 -24.49 11.09
CA THR A 152 21.12 -25.81 11.05
C THR A 152 22.56 -25.75 10.53
N GLY A 153 22.94 -24.71 9.79
CA GLY A 153 24.22 -24.62 9.08
C GLY A 153 24.30 -25.49 7.83
N ASP A 154 23.32 -26.37 7.61
CA ASP A 154 23.29 -27.31 6.49
C ASP A 154 22.84 -26.65 5.18
N LYS A 155 23.54 -26.99 4.10
CA LYS A 155 23.35 -26.50 2.74
C LYS A 155 22.49 -27.43 1.87
N GLN A 156 22.05 -28.58 2.37
CA GLN A 156 21.25 -29.56 1.61
C GLN A 156 20.04 -28.93 0.90
N TYR A 157 19.31 -28.05 1.58
CA TYR A 157 18.10 -27.41 1.04
C TYR A 157 18.37 -26.11 0.28
N ALA A 158 19.63 -25.68 0.16
CA ALA A 158 19.97 -24.42 -0.52
C ALA A 158 19.60 -24.43 -2.02
N ARG A 159 19.45 -25.61 -2.63
CA ARG A 159 19.03 -25.75 -4.03
C ARG A 159 17.58 -25.30 -4.28
N PHE A 160 16.74 -25.20 -3.24
CA PHE A 160 15.35 -24.75 -3.37
C PHE A 160 15.21 -23.22 -3.41
N ALA A 161 16.17 -22.48 -2.81
CA ALA A 161 16.18 -21.02 -2.81
C ALA A 161 16.05 -20.38 -4.20
N PRO A 162 16.80 -20.77 -5.25
CA PRO A 162 16.66 -20.16 -6.58
C PRO A 162 15.26 -20.34 -7.19
N TYR A 163 14.61 -21.48 -6.97
CA TYR A 163 13.24 -21.70 -7.45
C TYR A 163 12.25 -20.78 -6.72
N GLY A 164 12.40 -20.60 -5.41
CA GLY A 164 11.63 -19.63 -4.64
C GLY A 164 11.85 -18.20 -5.16
N GLY A 165 13.10 -17.81 -5.41
CA GLY A 165 13.45 -16.50 -5.98
C GLY A 165 12.81 -16.28 -7.35
N PHE A 166 12.79 -17.29 -8.22
CA PHE A 166 12.11 -17.21 -9.51
C PHE A 166 10.60 -16.99 -9.35
N CYS A 167 9.94 -17.73 -8.47
CA CYS A 167 8.52 -17.52 -8.15
C CYS A 167 8.26 -16.10 -7.66
N LEU A 168 9.14 -15.54 -6.81
CA LEU A 168 9.03 -14.17 -6.34
C LEU A 168 9.16 -13.16 -7.49
N ILE A 169 10.15 -13.31 -8.37
CA ILE A 169 10.32 -12.44 -9.55
C ILE A 169 9.06 -12.45 -10.41
N VAL A 170 8.55 -13.65 -10.76
CA VAL A 170 7.33 -13.76 -11.57
C VAL A 170 6.13 -13.16 -10.83
N GLY A 171 6.00 -13.39 -9.52
CA GLY A 171 4.92 -12.82 -8.70
C GLY A 171 4.95 -11.28 -8.65
N TRP A 172 6.12 -10.67 -8.67
CA TRP A 172 6.24 -9.21 -8.82
C TRP A 172 5.87 -8.75 -10.23
N LEU A 173 6.25 -9.48 -11.27
CA LEU A 173 5.91 -9.16 -12.65
C LEU A 173 4.40 -9.26 -12.91
N THR A 174 3.69 -10.19 -12.26
CA THR A 174 2.23 -10.30 -12.42
C THR A 174 1.46 -9.12 -11.83
N LEU A 175 2.09 -8.29 -10.99
CA LEU A 175 1.49 -7.01 -10.54
C LEU A 175 1.42 -5.96 -11.65
N LEU A 176 2.16 -6.13 -12.75
CA LEU A 176 2.13 -5.20 -13.90
C LEU A 176 0.91 -5.40 -14.82
N LEU A 177 0.18 -6.51 -14.66
CA LEU A 177 -0.92 -6.93 -15.54
C LEU A 177 -2.25 -6.28 -15.17
#